data_AF-A0A967G4U5-F1
#
_entry.id   AF-A0A967G4U5-F1
#
_cell.length_a   1.000
_cell.length_b   1.000
_cell.length_c   1.000
_cell.angle_alpha   90.00
_cell.angle_beta   90.00
_cell.angle_gamma   90.00
#
_symmetry.space_group_name_H-M   'P 1'
#
loop_
_entity.id
_entity.type
_entity.pdbx_description
1 polymer ?
#
loop_
_entity_poly.entity_id
_entity_poly.type
_entity_poly.pdbx_seq_one_letter_code
_entity_poly.pdbx_strand_id
1 'polypeptide(L)' 'VGPQDVLTIIVWDHPELTIPAGQFRSPEDAGHLVLEDGTIFYPFVGKIRVQGMTVGEIRSLITERLSRQIRNP' A
#
# COMPACT_ATOMS: atom_id res chain seq x y z
N VAL A 1 11.60 -1.71 -7.01
CA VAL A 1 10.54 -0.70 -7.21
C VAL A 1 11.17 0.67 -7.36
N GLY A 2 10.71 1.45 -8.32
CA GLY A 2 11.16 2.81 -8.63
C GLY A 2 10.01 3.82 -8.75
N PRO A 3 10.31 5.12 -8.87
CA PRO A 3 9.29 6.15 -9.13
C PRO A 3 8.48 5.81 -10.38
N GLN A 4 7.19 6.17 -10.38
CA GLN A 4 6.21 5.88 -11.45
C GLN A 4 5.78 4.41 -11.56
N ASP A 5 6.34 3.50 -10.75
CA ASP A 5 5.77 2.17 -10.59
C ASP A 5 4.39 2.26 -9.94
N VAL A 6 3.52 1.29 -10.25
CA VAL A 6 2.19 1.16 -9.67
C VAL A 6 2.17 -0.12 -8.83
N LEU A 7 1.87 0.01 -7.54
CA LEU A 7 1.81 -1.11 -6.61
C LEU A 7 0.36 -1.46 -6.26
N THR A 8 -0.05 -2.69 -6.58
CA THR A 8 -1.32 -3.24 -6.10
C THR A 8 -1.12 -3.92 -4.75
N ILE A 9 -1.82 -3.45 -3.72
CA ILE A 9 -1.74 -4.00 -2.36
C ILE A 9 -3.10 -4.60 -2.01
N ILE A 10 -3.11 -5.88 -1.65
CA ILE A 10 -4.31 -6.62 -1.27
C ILE A 10 -4.13 -7.10 0.17
N VAL A 11 -5.05 -6.71 1.04
CA VAL A 11 -5.13 -7.19 2.42
C VAL A 11 -6.36 -8.08 2.53
N TRP A 12 -6.12 -9.38 2.68
CA TRP A 12 -7.16 -10.37 2.88
C TRP A 12 -7.92 -10.10 4.19
N ASP A 13 -9.22 -10.43 4.19
CA ASP A 13 -10.16 -10.20 5.29
C ASP A 13 -10.38 -8.72 5.70
N HIS A 14 -9.75 -7.76 5.00
CA HIS A 14 -9.90 -6.31 5.18
C HIS A 14 -10.18 -5.59 3.84
N PRO A 15 -11.42 -5.70 3.28
CA PRO A 15 -11.78 -5.05 2.02
C PRO A 15 -11.64 -3.51 2.06
N GLU A 16 -11.75 -2.90 3.25
CA GLU A 16 -11.56 -1.46 3.49
C GLU A 16 -10.13 -0.98 3.27
N LEU A 17 -9.14 -1.89 3.31
CA LEU A 17 -7.72 -1.59 3.07
C LEU A 17 -7.28 -1.94 1.65
N THR A 18 -7.97 -2.90 1.03
CA THR A 18 -7.70 -3.34 -0.36
C THR A 18 -8.27 -2.35 -1.38
N ILE A 19 -9.34 -1.63 -1.04
CA ILE A 19 -10.03 -0.69 -1.94
C ILE A 19 -10.33 0.62 -1.18
N PRO A 20 -9.34 1.50 -0.97
CA PRO A 20 -9.56 2.72 -0.20
C PRO A 20 -10.55 3.71 -0.84
N ALA A 21 -10.91 3.54 -2.12
CA ALA A 21 -11.80 4.45 -2.87
C ALA A 21 -13.22 3.90 -3.13
N GLY A 22 -13.61 2.77 -2.52
CA GLY A 22 -14.88 2.10 -2.83
C GLY A 22 -14.93 1.52 -4.24
N GLN A 23 -16.02 0.84 -4.58
CA GLN A 23 -16.26 0.03 -5.80
C GLN A 23 -16.16 0.79 -7.15
N PHE A 24 -15.64 2.03 -7.18
CA PHE A 24 -15.70 2.94 -8.32
C PHE A 24 -14.37 3.20 -9.03
N ARG A 25 -13.28 2.50 -8.70
CA ARG A 25 -12.07 2.50 -9.55
C ARG A 25 -11.74 1.11 -10.03
N SER A 26 -11.54 0.98 -11.34
CA SER A 26 -11.07 -0.25 -11.97
C SER A 26 -9.74 -0.67 -11.32
N PRO A 27 -9.44 -1.97 -11.18
CA PRO A 27 -8.18 -2.45 -10.57
C PRO A 27 -6.91 -1.87 -11.21
N GLU A 28 -7.01 -1.49 -12.48
CA GLU A 28 -6.01 -0.75 -13.28
C GLU A 28 -5.79 0.70 -12.82
N ASP A 29 -6.78 1.34 -12.18
CA ASP A 29 -6.74 2.68 -11.56
C ASP A 29 -6.58 2.65 -10.02
N ALA A 30 -6.52 1.45 -9.43
CA ALA A 30 -6.53 1.21 -7.98
C ALA A 30 -5.13 0.95 -7.39
N GLY A 31 -4.08 1.00 -8.21
CA GLY A 31 -2.72 0.83 -7.72
C GLY A 31 -2.17 2.08 -7.04
N HIS A 32 -1.34 1.89 -6.02
CA HIS A 32 -0.63 2.97 -5.34
C HIS A 32 0.53 3.43 -6.23
N LEU A 33 0.37 4.61 -6.84
CA LEU A 33 1.43 5.25 -7.60
C LEU A 33 2.61 5.58 -6.69
N VAL A 34 3.80 5.13 -7.08
CA VAL A 34 5.05 5.56 -6.46
C VAL A 34 5.36 6.98 -6.96
N LEU A 35 5.30 7.94 -6.04
CA LEU A 35 5.60 9.34 -6.30
C LEU A 35 7.06 9.53 -6.75
N GLU A 36 7.37 10.68 -7.34
CA GLU A 36 8.72 11.00 -7.83
C GLU A 36 9.80 10.90 -6.75
N ASP A 37 9.46 11.15 -5.49
CA ASP A 37 10.36 11.01 -4.35
C ASP A 37 10.57 9.55 -3.89
N GLY A 38 9.98 8.59 -4.60
CA GLY A 38 10.13 7.17 -4.34
C GLY A 38 9.23 6.65 -3.22
N THR A 39 8.14 7.36 -2.91
CA THR A 39 7.24 7.01 -1.81
C THR A 39 5.82 6.66 -2.28
N ILE A 40 5.09 5.91 -1.46
CA ILE A 40 3.65 5.69 -1.61
C ILE A 40 2.92 6.19 -0.36
N PHE A 41 1.63 6.49 -0.51
CA PHE A 41 0.73 6.68 0.62
C PHE A 41 -0.16 5.44 0.79
N TYR A 42 -0.21 4.92 2.01
CA TYR A 42 -1.08 3.80 2.37
C TYR A 42 -1.91 4.15 3.62
N PRO A 43 -3.25 3.91 3.62
CA PRO A 43 -4.12 4.21 4.76
C PRO A 43 -3.61 3.60 6.07
N PHE A 44 -3.78 4.32 7.19
CA PHE A 44 -3.31 3.96 8.54
C PHE A 44 -1.79 3.85 8.72
N VAL A 45 -1.03 3.72 7.64
CA VAL A 45 0.43 3.62 7.64
C VAL A 45 1.12 4.94 7.27
N GLY A 46 0.44 5.77 6.48
CA GLY A 46 0.92 7.06 6.01
C GLY A 46 1.86 6.94 4.81
N LYS A 47 2.81 7.88 4.71
CA LYS A 47 3.80 7.94 3.63
C LYS A 47 4.95 6.95 3.91
N ILE A 48 5.31 6.16 2.90
CA ILE A 48 6.32 5.11 3.01
C ILE A 48 7.28 5.21 1.82
N ARG A 49 8.59 5.22 2.06
CA ARG A 49 9.59 5.10 0.99
C ARG A 49 9.67 3.66 0.53
N VAL A 50 9.48 3.43 -0.77
CA VAL A 50 9.51 2.10 -1.40
C VAL A 50 10.55 2.00 -2.52
N GLN A 51 11.13 3.13 -2.93
CA GLN A 51 12.21 3.15 -3.91
C GLN A 51 13.41 2.32 -3.43
N GLY A 52 13.89 1.44 -4.31
CA GLY A 52 15.00 0.53 -4.03
C GLY A 52 14.60 -0.71 -3.23
N MET A 53 13.36 -0.79 -2.74
CA MET A 53 12.86 -1.98 -2.07
C MET A 53 12.29 -3.00 -3.06
N THR A 54 12.34 -4.25 -2.65
CA THR A 54 11.63 -5.38 -3.25
C THR A 54 10.19 -5.43 -2.76
N VAL A 55 9.32 -6.10 -3.51
CA VAL A 55 7.91 -6.30 -3.13
C VAL A 55 7.79 -7.02 -1.77
N GLY A 56 8.69 -7.96 -1.49
CA GLY A 56 8.72 -8.68 -0.20
C GLY A 56 9.02 -7.77 0.98
N GLU A 57 9.98 -6.85 0.84
CA GLU A 57 10.32 -5.88 1.88
C GLU A 57 9.19 -4.87 2.10
N ILE A 58 8.55 -4.41 1.02
CA ILE A 58 7.40 -3.50 1.09
C ILE A 58 6.24 -4.17 1.83
N ARG A 59 5.94 -5.44 1.49
CA ARG A 59 4.90 -6.22 2.17
C ARG A 59 5.20 -6.32 3.67
N SER A 60 6.40 -6.74 4.06
CA SER A 60 6.77 -6.87 5.47
C SER A 60 6.65 -5.54 6.22
N LEU A 61 7.09 -4.43 5.62
CA LEU A 61 6.99 -3.09 6.21
C LEU A 61 5.54 -2.65 6.42
N ILE A 62 4.67 -2.87 5.43
CA ILE A 62 3.25 -2.54 5.53
C ILE A 62 2.57 -3.42 6.58
N THR A 63 2.82 -4.74 6.57
CA THR A 63 2.29 -5.65 7.60
C THR A 63 2.72 -5.23 9.01
N GLU A 64 3.99 -4.90 9.22
CA GLU A 64 4.50 -4.45 10.53
C GLU A 64 3.80 -3.16 10.98
N ARG A 65 3.67 -2.16 10.11
CA ARG A 65 3.03 -0.89 10.47
C ARG A 65 1.52 -1.02 10.67
N LEU A 66 0.84 -1.83 9.84
CA LEU A 66 -0.57 -2.15 10.03
C LEU A 66 -0.77 -2.93 11.32
N SER A 67 0.08 -3.88 11.67
CA SER A 67 -0.03 -4.64 12.94
C SER A 67 0.05 -3.76 14.19
N ARG A 68 0.66 -2.56 14.11
CA ARG A 68 0.67 -1.59 15.20
C ARG A 68 -0.62 -0.79 15.32
N GLN A 69 -1.39 -0.67 14.23
CA GLN A 69 -2.61 0.14 14.15
C GLN A 69 -3.88 -0.72 14.19
N ILE A 70 -3.84 -1.92 13.60
CA ILE A 70 -4.89 -2.96 13.63
C ILE A 70 -4.63 -3.93 14.80
N ARG A 71 -4.33 -3.38 15.98
CA ARG A 71 -4.39 -4.14 17.23
C ARG A 71 -5.74 -3.89 17.87
N ASN A 72 -6.74 -4.66 17.42
CA ASN A 72 -7.82 -5.22 18.21
C ASN A 72 -8.63 -6.20 17.33
N PRO A 73 -9.15 -7.28 17.94
CA PRO A 73 -9.41 -8.61 17.35
C PRO A 73 -10.45 -8.66 16.23
#